data_AF-A0A6M4FP73-F1
#
_entry.id   AF-A0A6M4FP73-F1
#
_cell.length_a   1.000
_cell.length_b   1.000
_cell.length_c   1.000
_cell.angle_alpha   90.00
_cell.angle_beta   90.00
_cell.angle_gamma   90.00
#
_symmetry.space_group_name_H-M   'P 1'
#
loop_
_entity.id
_entity.type
_entity.pdbx_description
1 polymer ?
#
loop_
_entity_poly.entity_id
_entity_poly.type
_entity_poly.pdbx_seq_one_letter_code
_entity_poly.pdbx_strand_id
1 'polypeptide(L)'
;MLNISRKVTCPECSGSNFWKGDPKPTDDLHCRYCSAFIAKYDDYISNLVRDEAARMLAQFVESDSEQDLATLKYALSHPEHRRASV
;
A
#
# COMPACT_ATOMS: atom_id res chain seq x y z
N MET A 1 -2.32 4.71 6.62
CA MET A 1 -3.27 4.11 7.59
C MET A 1 -3.70 2.78 7.00
N LEU A 2 -3.42 1.67 7.70
CA LEU A 2 -3.90 0.35 7.28
C LEU A 2 -5.43 0.43 7.12
N ASN A 3 -5.95 0.02 5.97
CA ASN A 3 -7.39 0.04 5.73
C ASN A 3 -8.06 -1.04 6.60
N ILE A 4 -8.43 -0.67 7.83
CA ILE A 4 -9.00 -1.55 8.86
C ILE A 4 -10.41 -2.04 8.48
N SER A 5 -11.02 -1.48 7.43
CA SER A 5 -12.40 -1.77 7.09
C SER A 5 -12.65 -3.27 6.81
N ARG A 6 -11.60 -4.08 6.53
CA ARG A 6 -11.70 -5.52 6.21
C ARG A 6 -12.75 -5.85 5.14
N LYS A 7 -13.11 -4.82 4.36
CA LYS A 7 -14.18 -4.87 3.36
C LYS A 7 -13.59 -5.41 2.08
N VAL A 8 -14.16 -6.50 1.60
CA VAL A 8 -13.76 -7.17 0.36
C VAL A 8 -14.95 -7.16 -0.59
N THR A 9 -14.72 -6.66 -1.80
CA THR A 9 -15.71 -6.68 -2.87
C THR A 9 -15.70 -8.04 -3.54
N CYS A 10 -16.88 -8.66 -3.72
CA CYS A 10 -16.99 -9.92 -4.45
C CYS A 10 -16.73 -9.69 -5.94
N PRO A 11 -15.86 -10.49 -6.59
CA PRO A 11 -15.60 -10.35 -8.02
C PRO A 11 -16.79 -10.74 -8.90
N GLU A 12 -17.67 -11.61 -8.42
CA GLU A 12 -18.80 -12.14 -9.19
C GLU A 12 -20.02 -11.20 -9.24
N CYS A 13 -20.31 -10.50 -8.13
CA CYS A 13 -21.53 -9.70 -8.02
C CYS A 13 -21.30 -8.29 -7.47
N SER A 14 -20.05 -7.88 -7.26
CA SER A 14 -19.67 -6.59 -6.67
C SER A 14 -20.22 -6.34 -5.26
N GLY A 15 -20.77 -7.37 -4.62
CA GLY A 15 -21.29 -7.30 -3.26
C GLY A 15 -20.19 -7.03 -2.24
N SER A 16 -20.50 -6.21 -1.23
CA SER A 16 -19.58 -5.92 -0.12
C SER A 16 -19.59 -7.04 0.90
N ASN A 17 -18.42 -7.57 1.28
CA ASN A 17 -18.26 -8.65 2.24
C ASN A 17 -17.20 -8.32 3.29
N PHE A 18 -17.24 -9.02 4.43
CA PHE A 18 -16.25 -8.90 5.51
C PHE A 18 -16.31 -10.14 6.39
N TRP A 19 -15.18 -10.52 6.99
CA TRP A 19 -15.15 -11.50 8.08
C TRP A 19 -15.75 -10.88 9.35
N LYS A 20 -16.53 -11.68 10.10
CA LYS A 20 -17.07 -11.27 11.41
C LYS A 20 -16.09 -11.68 12.52
N GLY A 21 -15.93 -10.81 13.52
CA GLY A 21 -15.13 -11.12 14.71
C GLY A 21 -13.64 -11.26 14.41
N ASP A 22 -13.04 -12.30 14.99
CA ASP A 22 -11.61 -12.63 14.88
C ASP A 22 -11.44 -13.92 14.04
N PRO A 23 -11.35 -13.80 12.71
CA PRO A 23 -11.26 -14.96 11.83
C PRO A 23 -9.91 -15.68 11.99
N LYS A 24 -9.95 -17.00 11.91
CA LYS A 24 -8.74 -17.82 11.85
C LYS A 24 -8.09 -17.69 10.47
N PRO A 25 -6.77 -17.93 10.33
CA PRO A 25 -6.08 -17.88 9.03
C PRO A 25 -6.75 -18.74 7.95
N THR A 26 -7.31 -19.88 8.35
CA THR A 26 -7.97 -20.85 7.47
C THR A 26 -9.41 -20.49 7.09
N ASP A 27 -9.99 -19.45 7.70
CA ASP A 27 -11.40 -19.11 7.51
C ASP A 27 -11.64 -18.52 6.12
N ASP A 28 -12.59 -19.12 5.41
CA ASP A 28 -13.00 -18.71 4.07
C ASP A 28 -14.00 -17.55 4.14
N LEU A 29 -13.84 -16.57 3.25
CA LEU A 29 -14.86 -15.58 2.97
C LEU A 29 -15.68 -16.03 1.77
N HIS A 30 -16.97 -16.25 2.00
CA HIS A 30 -17.95 -16.40 0.95
C HIS A 30 -18.75 -15.12 0.77
N CYS A 31 -19.16 -14.86 -0.46
CA CYS A 31 -20.03 -13.74 -0.77
C CYS A 31 -21.40 -13.94 -0.14
N ARG A 32 -21.89 -12.93 0.58
CA ARG A 32 -23.20 -12.94 1.24
C ARG A 32 -24.39 -12.87 0.27
N TYR A 33 -24.14 -12.55 -0.99
CA TYR A 33 -25.18 -12.34 -2.01
C TYR A 33 -25.27 -13.50 -3.00
N CYS A 34 -24.14 -13.99 -3.51
CA CYS A 34 -24.09 -15.07 -4.50
C CYS A 34 -23.43 -16.36 -4.00
N SER A 35 -23.00 -16.41 -2.73
CA SER A 35 -22.32 -17.56 -2.10
C SER A 35 -20.97 -17.95 -2.71
N ALA A 36 -20.48 -17.24 -3.73
CA ALA A 36 -19.18 -17.47 -4.34
C ALA A 36 -18.05 -17.36 -3.30
N PHE A 37 -17.08 -18.26 -3.38
CA PHE A 37 -15.84 -18.15 -2.61
C PHE A 37 -15.06 -16.91 -3.05
N ILE A 38 -14.53 -16.15 -2.09
CA ILE A 38 -13.78 -14.91 -2.34
C ILE A 38 -12.29 -15.13 -2.04
N ALA A 39 -11.95 -15.47 -0.80
CA ALA A 39 -10.56 -15.66 -0.35
C ALA A 39 -10.49 -16.32 1.02
N LYS A 40 -9.33 -16.88 1.38
CA LYS A 40 -8.98 -17.20 2.78
C LYS A 40 -8.53 -15.94 3.51
N TYR A 41 -8.70 -15.93 4.84
CA TYR A 41 -8.26 -14.79 5.65
C TYR A 41 -6.74 -14.57 5.56
N ASP A 42 -5.94 -15.64 5.55
CA ASP A 42 -4.48 -15.53 5.44
C ASP A 42 -4.02 -14.90 4.11
N ASP A 43 -4.67 -15.28 3.01
CA ASP A 43 -4.41 -14.69 1.69
C ASP A 43 -4.73 -13.19 1.67
N TYR A 44 -5.86 -12.83 2.29
CA TYR A 44 -6.28 -11.43 2.40
C TYR A 44 -5.27 -10.59 3.18
N ILE A 45 -4.81 -11.07 4.35
CA ILE A 45 -3.83 -10.36 5.17
C ILE A 45 -2.48 -10.28 4.45
N SER A 46 -2.03 -11.38 3.85
CA SER A 46 -0.77 -11.42 3.09
C SER A 46 -0.77 -10.39 1.96
N ASN A 47 -1.87 -10.28 1.21
CA ASN A 47 -1.98 -9.29 0.14
C ASN A 47 -2.08 -7.86 0.69
N LEU A 48 -2.84 -7.64 1.76
CA LEU A 48 -2.94 -6.32 2.39
C LEU A 48 -1.58 -5.80 2.88
N VAL A 49 -0.77 -6.67 3.48
CA VAL A 49 0.58 -6.34 3.96
C VAL A 49 1.51 -6.04 2.79
N ARG A 50 1.47 -6.84 1.71
CA ARG A 50 2.28 -6.59 0.49
C ARG A 50 1.92 -5.24 -0.14
N ASP A 51 0.64 -4.94 -0.27
CA ASP A 51 0.17 -3.69 -0.87
C ASP A 51 0.57 -2.48 -0.03
N GLU A 52 0.48 -2.57 1.30
CA GLU A 52 0.94 -1.49 2.18
C GLU A 52 2.45 -1.31 2.13
N ALA A 53 3.22 -2.41 2.13
CA ALA A 53 4.68 -2.35 1.99
C ALA A 53 5.08 -1.70 0.67
N ALA A 54 4.42 -2.06 -0.43
CA ALA A 54 4.64 -1.44 -1.75
C ALA A 54 4.32 0.06 -1.73
N ARG A 55 3.19 0.46 -1.11
CA ARG A 55 2.85 1.89 -0.94
C ARG A 55 3.89 2.65 -0.13
N MET A 56 4.36 2.09 0.98
CA MET A 56 5.36 2.73 1.83
C MET A 56 6.69 2.92 1.10
N LEU A 57 7.14 1.90 0.35
CA LEU A 57 8.35 1.99 -0.46
C LEU A 57 8.23 3.05 -1.57
N ALA A 58 7.08 3.11 -2.25
CA ALA A 58 6.83 4.11 -3.28
C ALA A 58 6.88 5.54 -2.71
N GLN A 59 6.24 5.78 -1.56
CA GLN A 59 6.27 7.10 -0.90
C GLN A 59 7.69 7.52 -0.50
N PHE A 60 8.50 6.57 -0.01
CA PHE A 60 9.88 6.86 0.37
C PHE A 60 10.75 7.24 -0.84
N VAL A 61 10.63 6.50 -1.94
CA VAL A 61 11.37 6.79 -3.18
C VAL A 61 10.98 8.15 -3.77
N GLU A 62 9.69 8.50 -3.74
CA GLU A 62 9.22 9.81 -4.18
C GLU A 62 9.78 10.94 -3.31
N SER A 63 9.78 10.80 -1.98
CA SER A 63 10.30 11.83 -1.08
C SER A 63 11.81 12.05 -1.24
N ASP A 64 12.60 10.98 -1.39
CA ASP A 64 14.05 11.10 -1.60
C ASP A 64 14.35 11.82 -2.92
N SER A 65 13.60 11.49 -3.98
CA SER A 65 13.77 12.11 -5.30
C SER A 65 13.47 13.61 -5.29
N GLU A 66 12.42 14.04 -4.59
CA GLU A 66 12.09 15.47 -4.46
C GLU A 66 13.16 16.24 -3.67
N GLN A 67 13.67 15.65 -2.59
CA GLN A 67 14.69 16.25 -1.74
C GLN A 67 16.05 16.35 -2.44
N ASP A 68 16.43 15.32 -3.20
CA ASP A 68 17.63 15.34 -4.04
C ASP A 68 17.54 16.39 -5.14
N LEU A 69 16.37 16.50 -5.80
CA LEU A 69 16.15 17.54 -6.81
C LEU A 69 16.18 18.96 -6.23
N ALA A 70 15.63 19.17 -5.03
CA ALA A 70 15.72 20.46 -4.35
C ALA A 70 17.17 20.82 -4.03
N THR A 71 17.96 19.84 -3.57
CA THR A 71 19.39 19.99 -3.27
C THR A 71 20.20 20.35 -4.52
N LEU A 72 19.95 19.63 -5.63
CA LEU A 72 20.59 19.90 -6.92
C LEU A 72 20.22 21.29 -7.46
N LYS A 73 18.94 21.68 -7.40
CA LYS A 73 18.50 23.03 -7.80
C LYS A 73 19.16 24.10 -6.95
N TYR A 74 19.25 23.91 -5.64
CA TYR A 74 19.93 24.83 -4.75
C TYR A 74 21.41 24.99 -5.11
N ALA A 75 22.13 23.87 -5.28
CA ALA A 75 23.54 23.90 -5.66
C ALA A 75 23.78 24.54 -7.04
N LEU A 76 22.90 24.29 -8.01
CA LEU A 76 22.98 24.87 -9.36
C LEU A 76 22.60 26.35 -9.40
N SER A 77 21.73 26.81 -8.50
CA SER A 77 21.30 28.22 -8.41
C SER A 77 22.27 29.11 -7.62
N HIS A 78 23.23 28.52 -6.89
CA HIS A 78 24.24 29.24 -6.11
C HIS A 78 25.67 28.94 -6.62
N PRO A 79 26.12 29.60 -7.71
CA PRO A 79 27.39 29.29 -8.39
C PRO A 79 28.66 29.53 -7.55
N GLU A 80 28.57 30.24 -6.42
CA GLU A 80 29.69 30.52 -5.49
C GLU A 80 30.24 29.25 -4.78
N HIS A 81 29.46 28.17 -4.69
CA HIS A 81 29.89 26.91 -4.04
C HIS A 81 30.67 25.94 -4.95
N ARG A 82 30.86 26.27 -6.24
CA ARG A 82 31.59 25.40 -7.20
C ARG A 82 33.11 25.40 -7.03
N ARG A 83 33.69 26.23 -6.15
CA ARG A 83 35.15 26.47 -6.07
C ARG A 83 35.84 25.98 -4.80
N ALA A 84 35.17 25.31 -3.88
CA ALA A 84 35.80 24.85 -2.63
C ALA A 84 35.77 23.32 -2.50
N SER A 85 36.52 22.64 -3.36
CA SER A 85 37.04 21.27 -3.11
C SER A 85 38.24 21.08 -4.04
N VAL A 86 39.40 21.54 -3.56
CA VAL A 86 40.73 21.08 -3.99
C VAL A 86 41.20 20.10 -2.93
#